data_AF-A0A6G1B1N7-F1
#
_entry.id   AF-A0A6G1B1N7-F1
#
_cell.length_a   1.000
_cell.length_b   1.000
_cell.length_c   1.000
_cell.angle_alpha   90.00
_cell.angle_beta   90.00
_cell.angle_gamma   90.00
#
_symmetry.space_group_name_H-M   'P 1'
#
loop_
_entity.id
_entity.type
_entity.pdbx_description
1 polymer ?
#
loop_
_entity_poly.entity_id
_entity_poly.type
_entity_poly.pdbx_seq_one_letter_code
_entity_poly.pdbx_strand_id
1 'polypeptide(L)'
;PEITVENLPVYLRLQKPLLILFSDGSINPQYKKAILTLVKEKHLDSLTPCWLNLKNTPVGRGILQTYFDALPSLPRIVVVNLHSGGQVFAFPSEQAITEQNLLLWLKKLKAGLESHITILPAQKWKPPLPAYDFLSMMDAAASQHSARKAPKCIKETNVQENDKKQHEDKSTIRKEPIETLRIKHWNRSNWFKEGEKSFRHDNKEL
;
A
#
# COMPACT_ATOMS: atom_id res chain seq x y z
N PRO A 1 -19.29 -6.93 -4.50
CA PRO A 1 -18.42 -6.05 -5.32
C PRO A 1 -17.05 -6.74 -5.49
N GLU A 2 -16.32 -6.46 -6.57
CA GLU A 2 -14.98 -7.02 -6.78
C GLU A 2 -13.98 -6.35 -5.85
N ILE A 3 -13.11 -7.11 -5.20
CA ILE A 3 -11.93 -6.57 -4.53
C ILE A 3 -10.81 -6.47 -5.56
N THR A 4 -10.24 -5.27 -5.65
CA THR A 4 -9.05 -4.93 -6.42
C THR A 4 -8.03 -4.27 -5.49
N VAL A 5 -6.79 -4.12 -5.95
CA VAL A 5 -5.74 -3.43 -5.19
C VAL A 5 -6.15 -2.00 -4.84
N GLU A 6 -6.87 -1.33 -5.75
CA GLU A 6 -7.29 0.06 -5.58
C GLU A 6 -8.37 0.23 -4.50
N ASN A 7 -9.30 -0.72 -4.39
CA ASN A 7 -10.43 -0.60 -3.48
C ASN A 7 -10.25 -1.34 -2.14
N LEU A 8 -9.26 -2.25 -2.04
CA LEU A 8 -8.96 -2.98 -0.80
C LEU A 8 -8.80 -2.05 0.43
N PRO A 9 -8.09 -0.89 0.35
CA PRO A 9 -7.98 0.02 1.49
C PRO A 9 -9.32 0.58 1.98
N VAL A 10 -10.34 0.64 1.12
CA VAL A 10 -11.70 1.05 1.52
C VAL A 10 -12.32 -0.03 2.42
N TYR A 11 -12.20 -1.30 2.04
CA TYR A 11 -12.72 -2.42 2.82
C TYR A 11 -12.04 -2.54 4.19
N LEU A 12 -10.72 -2.36 4.25
CA LEU A 12 -9.97 -2.41 5.51
C LEU A 12 -10.36 -1.30 6.49
N ARG A 13 -10.82 -0.15 5.99
CA ARG A 13 -11.30 0.95 6.84
C ARG A 13 -12.64 0.63 7.51
N LEU A 14 -13.43 -0.29 6.97
CA LEU A 14 -14.72 -0.67 7.54
C LEU A 14 -14.59 -1.45 8.85
N GLN A 15 -13.40 -2.01 9.15
CA GLN A 15 -13.13 -2.81 10.34
C GLN A 15 -14.11 -3.99 10.54
N LYS A 16 -14.70 -4.47 9.45
CA LYS A 16 -15.61 -5.63 9.43
C LYS A 16 -14.90 -6.83 8.81
N PRO A 17 -15.20 -8.06 9.26
CA PRO A 17 -14.68 -9.25 8.60
C PRO A 17 -15.20 -9.33 7.15
N LEU A 18 -14.35 -9.83 6.26
CA LEU A 18 -14.63 -9.91 4.82
C LEU A 18 -15.17 -11.30 4.47
N LEU A 19 -16.31 -11.36 3.80
CA LEU A 19 -16.83 -12.59 3.20
C LEU A 19 -16.43 -12.59 1.72
N ILE A 20 -15.38 -13.33 1.39
CA ILE A 20 -14.74 -13.34 0.07
C ILE A 20 -15.17 -14.58 -0.71
N LEU A 21 -15.75 -14.39 -1.89
CA LEU A 21 -15.94 -15.43 -2.89
C LEU A 21 -14.79 -15.40 -3.91
N PHE A 22 -13.98 -16.46 -3.92
CA PHE A 22 -12.91 -16.67 -4.89
C PHE A 22 -13.47 -17.37 -6.14
N SER A 23 -13.22 -16.78 -7.33
CA SER A 23 -13.63 -17.33 -8.62
C SER A 23 -12.49 -17.30 -9.65
N ASP A 24 -12.49 -18.26 -10.58
CA ASP A 24 -11.58 -18.26 -11.75
C ASP A 24 -12.30 -17.65 -12.98
N GLY A 25 -12.56 -16.34 -12.93
CA GLY A 25 -13.31 -15.62 -13.96
C GLY A 25 -14.71 -15.22 -13.51
N SER A 26 -15.67 -15.32 -14.42
CA SER A 26 -17.05 -14.87 -14.18
C SER A 26 -17.72 -15.69 -13.09
N ILE A 27 -18.41 -14.99 -12.20
CA ILE A 27 -19.11 -15.60 -11.07
C ILE A 27 -20.40 -16.22 -11.57
N ASN A 28 -20.67 -17.46 -11.15
CA ASN A 28 -21.95 -18.10 -11.42
C ASN A 28 -23.10 -17.21 -10.86
N PRO A 29 -24.08 -16.82 -11.69
CA PRO A 29 -25.21 -15.99 -11.27
C PRO A 29 -25.97 -16.52 -10.06
N GLN A 30 -25.99 -17.84 -9.86
CA GLN A 30 -26.65 -18.48 -8.71
C GLN A 30 -25.99 -18.11 -7.38
N TYR A 31 -24.65 -18.16 -7.30
CA TYR A 31 -23.92 -17.78 -6.08
C TYR A 31 -24.07 -16.29 -5.79
N LYS A 32 -24.02 -15.47 -6.85
CA LYS A 32 -24.27 -14.03 -6.74
C LYS A 32 -25.67 -13.75 -6.20
N LYS A 33 -26.69 -14.45 -6.71
CA LYS A 33 -28.07 -14.32 -6.24
C LYS A 33 -28.19 -14.70 -4.76
N ALA A 34 -27.63 -15.85 -4.35
CA ALA A 34 -27.67 -16.31 -2.96
C ALA A 34 -27.06 -15.30 -1.99
N ILE A 35 -25.85 -14.79 -2.28
CA ILE A 35 -25.20 -13.78 -1.44
C ILE A 35 -26.01 -12.47 -1.43
N LEU A 36 -26.54 -12.04 -2.57
CA LEU A 36 -27.36 -10.83 -2.65
C LEU A 36 -28.66 -10.95 -1.87
N THR A 37 -29.31 -12.11 -1.83
CA THR A 37 -30.50 -12.34 -0.99
C THR A 37 -30.13 -12.13 0.49
N LEU A 38 -29.03 -12.73 0.94
CA LEU A 38 -28.57 -12.60 2.33
C LEU A 38 -28.21 -11.16 2.72
N VAL A 39 -27.72 -10.35 1.77
CA VAL A 39 -27.50 -8.92 1.98
C VAL A 39 -28.82 -8.17 2.13
N LYS A 40 -29.81 -8.46 1.27
CA LYS A 40 -31.13 -7.82 1.35
C LYS A 40 -31.86 -8.15 2.67
N GLU A 41 -31.69 -9.37 3.14
CA GLU A 41 -32.26 -9.86 4.40
C GLU A 41 -31.49 -9.40 5.65
N LYS A 42 -30.44 -8.57 5.49
CA LYS A 42 -29.63 -8.02 6.59
C LYS A 42 -28.93 -9.08 7.44
N HIS A 43 -28.80 -10.31 6.94
CA HIS A 43 -28.06 -11.37 7.63
C HIS A 43 -26.54 -11.13 7.65
N LEU A 44 -26.07 -10.29 6.72
CA LEU A 44 -24.67 -9.95 6.51
C LEU A 44 -24.28 -8.56 7.05
N ASP A 45 -25.08 -7.87 7.85
CA ASP A 45 -24.75 -6.51 8.33
C ASP A 45 -23.42 -6.41 9.11
N SER A 46 -23.03 -7.52 9.74
CA SER A 46 -21.77 -7.68 10.47
C SER A 46 -20.57 -8.01 9.59
N LEU A 47 -20.78 -8.35 8.33
CA LEU A 47 -19.77 -8.84 7.38
C LEU A 47 -19.76 -7.96 6.15
N THR A 48 -18.62 -7.91 5.44
CA THR A 48 -18.57 -7.21 4.16
C THR A 48 -18.44 -8.22 3.03
N PRO A 49 -19.50 -8.46 2.25
CA PRO A 49 -19.49 -9.42 1.15
C PRO A 49 -18.78 -8.84 -0.08
N CYS A 50 -17.87 -9.63 -0.62
CA CYS A 50 -17.03 -9.27 -1.74
C CYS A 50 -16.65 -10.51 -2.54
N TRP A 51 -16.15 -10.28 -3.76
CA TRP A 51 -15.62 -11.35 -4.59
C TRP A 51 -14.21 -11.00 -5.06
N LEU A 52 -13.41 -12.02 -5.33
CA LEU A 52 -12.06 -11.88 -5.84
C LEU A 52 -11.90 -12.79 -7.05
N ASN A 53 -11.66 -12.18 -8.21
CA ASN A 53 -11.44 -12.89 -9.46
C ASN A 53 -9.94 -13.15 -9.64
N LEU A 54 -9.56 -14.43 -9.70
CA LEU A 54 -8.17 -14.88 -9.83
C LEU A 54 -7.57 -14.59 -11.21
N LYS A 55 -8.38 -14.37 -12.25
CA LYS A 55 -7.90 -13.96 -13.57
C LYS A 55 -7.43 -12.51 -13.58
N ASN A 56 -8.16 -11.65 -12.85
CA ASN A 56 -7.85 -10.22 -12.76
C ASN A 56 -6.79 -9.93 -11.69
N THR A 57 -6.79 -10.73 -10.61
CA THR A 57 -5.89 -10.54 -9.47
C THR A 57 -5.01 -11.79 -9.28
N PRO A 58 -3.84 -11.87 -9.95
CA PRO A 58 -2.99 -13.06 -9.91
C PRO A 58 -2.47 -13.37 -8.50
N VAL A 59 -2.26 -12.33 -7.68
CA VAL A 59 -1.89 -12.46 -6.25
C VAL A 59 -2.93 -13.27 -5.46
N GLY A 60 -4.18 -13.32 -5.92
CA GLY A 60 -5.25 -14.09 -5.29
C GLY A 60 -4.95 -15.58 -5.17
N ARG A 61 -4.16 -16.17 -6.09
CA ARG A 61 -3.75 -17.58 -5.99
C ARG A 61 -2.82 -17.80 -4.80
N GLY A 62 -1.87 -16.89 -4.58
CA GLY A 62 -0.98 -16.92 -3.41
C GLY A 62 -1.75 -16.73 -2.10
N ILE A 63 -2.78 -15.88 -2.11
CA ILE A 63 -3.68 -15.70 -0.95
C ILE A 63 -4.39 -17.01 -0.61
N LEU A 64 -4.99 -17.68 -1.61
CA LEU A 64 -5.66 -18.97 -1.39
C LEU A 64 -4.70 -20.04 -0.88
N GLN A 65 -3.49 -20.11 -1.44
CA GLN A 65 -2.47 -21.03 -0.97
C GLN A 65 -2.06 -20.75 0.47
N THR A 66 -1.98 -19.49 0.88
CA THR A 66 -1.70 -19.10 2.27
C THR A 66 -2.85 -19.49 3.21
N TYR A 67 -4.09 -19.50 2.70
CA TYR A 67 -5.27 -19.82 3.51
C TYR A 67 -5.48 -21.33 3.72
N PHE A 68 -5.17 -22.14 2.71
CA PHE A 68 -5.48 -23.58 2.69
C PHE A 68 -4.24 -24.48 2.66
N ASP A 69 -3.03 -23.92 2.71
CA ASP A 69 -1.71 -24.58 2.49
C ASP A 69 -1.53 -25.25 1.12
N ALA A 70 -2.61 -25.38 0.35
CA ALA A 70 -2.67 -25.86 -1.02
C ALA A 70 -3.68 -25.04 -1.83
N LEU A 71 -3.66 -25.17 -3.15
CA LEU A 71 -4.65 -24.53 -4.03
C LEU A 71 -5.95 -25.34 -4.02
N PRO A 72 -7.05 -24.83 -3.43
CA PRO A 72 -8.32 -25.54 -3.40
C PRO A 72 -9.00 -25.51 -4.78
N SER A 73 -9.95 -26.43 -4.99
CA SER A 73 -10.88 -26.33 -6.12
C SER A 73 -11.78 -25.09 -5.98
N LEU A 74 -12.08 -24.47 -7.11
CA LEU A 74 -12.88 -23.25 -7.18
C LEU A 74 -14.30 -23.56 -7.63
N PRO A 75 -15.30 -22.78 -7.19
CA PRO A 75 -15.20 -21.57 -6.36
C PRO A 75 -15.04 -21.86 -4.86
N ARG A 76 -14.47 -20.89 -4.11
CA ARG A 76 -14.30 -21.01 -2.66
C ARG A 76 -14.83 -19.79 -1.91
N ILE A 77 -15.56 -20.00 -0.82
CA ILE A 77 -16.04 -18.93 0.06
C ILE A 77 -15.23 -18.97 1.35
N VAL A 78 -14.76 -17.80 1.77
CA VAL A 78 -13.95 -17.64 2.97
C VAL A 78 -14.41 -16.42 3.75
N VAL A 79 -14.47 -16.52 5.07
CA VAL A 79 -14.60 -15.38 5.98
C VAL A 79 -13.23 -15.08 6.57
N VAL A 80 -12.76 -13.85 6.40
CA VAL A 80 -11.46 -13.40 6.90
C VAL A 80 -11.67 -12.29 7.92
N ASN A 81 -11.24 -12.53 9.15
CA ASN A 81 -11.26 -11.54 10.20
C ASN A 81 -9.88 -10.89 10.37
N LEU A 82 -9.59 -9.89 9.53
CA LEU A 82 -8.31 -9.17 9.57
C LEU A 82 -8.10 -8.35 10.84
N HIS A 83 -9.19 -7.87 11.46
CA HIS A 83 -9.13 -6.93 12.59
C HIS A 83 -9.22 -7.62 13.95
N SER A 84 -9.70 -8.87 14.04
CA SER A 84 -9.74 -9.66 15.28
C SER A 84 -8.85 -10.90 15.17
N GLY A 85 -7.54 -10.67 15.05
CA GLY A 85 -6.54 -11.73 15.17
C GLY A 85 -6.25 -12.53 13.90
N GLY A 86 -6.75 -12.11 12.73
CA GLY A 86 -6.36 -12.72 11.45
C GLY A 86 -7.01 -14.08 11.18
N GLN A 87 -8.10 -14.43 11.88
CA GLN A 87 -8.74 -15.73 11.73
C GLN A 87 -9.39 -15.89 10.36
N VAL A 88 -9.19 -17.06 9.75
CA VAL A 88 -9.75 -17.41 8.44
C VAL A 88 -10.65 -18.62 8.58
N PHE A 89 -11.88 -18.54 8.05
CA PHE A 89 -12.85 -19.63 8.06
C PHE A 89 -13.26 -19.97 6.64
N ALA A 90 -13.27 -21.26 6.29
CA ALA A 90 -13.70 -21.72 4.97
C ALA A 90 -15.12 -22.27 5.01
N PHE A 91 -15.90 -21.96 3.96
CA PHE A 91 -17.14 -22.68 3.74
C PHE A 91 -16.85 -24.14 3.36
N PRO A 92 -17.56 -25.14 3.91
CA PRO A 92 -17.31 -26.55 3.61
C PRO A 92 -17.37 -26.88 2.11
N SER A 93 -16.40 -27.66 1.59
CA SER A 93 -16.38 -28.10 0.17
C SER A 93 -17.52 -29.04 -0.17
N GLU A 94 -17.94 -29.85 0.79
CA GLU A 94 -18.97 -30.88 0.60
C GLU A 94 -20.38 -30.29 0.46
N GLN A 95 -20.55 -29.02 0.81
CA GLN A 95 -21.86 -28.37 0.78
C GLN A 95 -22.02 -27.55 -0.50
N ALA A 96 -23.20 -27.64 -1.10
CA ALA A 96 -23.56 -26.75 -2.19
C ALA A 96 -23.69 -25.30 -1.68
N ILE A 97 -23.19 -24.35 -2.46
CA ILE A 97 -23.31 -22.91 -2.18
C ILE A 97 -24.75 -22.49 -2.49
N THR A 98 -25.62 -22.67 -1.51
CA THR A 98 -27.02 -22.21 -1.50
C THR A 98 -27.22 -21.18 -0.39
N GLU A 99 -28.29 -20.40 -0.51
CA GLU A 99 -28.65 -19.39 0.49
C GLU A 99 -28.80 -19.99 1.89
N GLN A 100 -29.50 -21.12 1.99
CA GLN A 100 -29.80 -21.82 3.25
C GLN A 100 -28.52 -22.36 3.90
N ASN A 101 -27.66 -23.03 3.13
CA ASN A 101 -26.40 -23.58 3.64
C ASN A 101 -25.46 -22.46 4.09
N LEU A 102 -25.37 -21.39 3.31
CA LEU A 102 -24.54 -20.24 3.64
C LEU A 102 -25.05 -19.54 4.90
N LEU A 103 -26.36 -19.34 5.05
CA LEU A 103 -26.97 -18.76 6.25
C LEU A 103 -26.71 -19.64 7.49
N LEU A 104 -26.87 -20.96 7.36
CA LEU A 104 -26.64 -21.90 8.44
C LEU A 104 -25.18 -21.91 8.89
N TRP A 105 -24.24 -21.90 7.93
CA TRP A 105 -22.81 -21.79 8.22
C TRP A 105 -22.45 -20.45 8.89
N LEU A 106 -22.99 -19.33 8.41
CA LEU A 106 -22.79 -18.02 9.04
C LEU A 106 -23.34 -17.94 10.47
N LYS A 107 -24.46 -18.62 10.76
CA LYS A 107 -24.99 -18.74 12.12
C LYS A 107 -24.05 -19.57 13.01
N LYS A 108 -23.48 -20.67 12.50
CA LYS A 108 -22.48 -21.47 13.22
C LYS A 108 -21.21 -20.67 13.53
N LEU A 109 -20.74 -19.87 12.57
CA LEU A 109 -19.62 -18.94 12.76
C LEU A 109 -19.91 -17.94 13.89
N LYS A 110 -21.09 -17.31 13.87
CA LYS A 110 -21.51 -16.37 14.92
C LYS A 110 -21.63 -17.05 16.29
N ALA A 111 -22.01 -18.32 16.33
CA ALA A 111 -22.08 -19.12 17.55
C ALA A 111 -20.72 -19.66 18.03
N GLY A 112 -19.63 -19.44 17.27
CA GLY A 112 -18.30 -19.95 17.62
C GLY A 112 -18.15 -21.47 17.47
N LEU A 113 -19.05 -22.12 16.72
CA LEU A 113 -19.05 -23.58 16.52
C LEU A 113 -18.13 -24.03 15.37
N GLU A 114 -17.70 -23.11 14.52
CA GLU A 114 -16.85 -23.41 13.37
C GLU A 114 -15.37 -23.19 13.72
N SER A 115 -14.50 -24.14 13.35
CA SER A 115 -13.05 -23.99 13.48
C SER A 115 -12.47 -23.11 12.36
N HIS A 116 -11.49 -22.28 12.70
CA HIS A 116 -10.70 -21.57 11.69
C HIS A 116 -9.79 -22.56 10.95
N ILE A 117 -9.55 -22.32 9.66
CA ILE A 117 -8.60 -23.10 8.85
C ILE A 117 -7.16 -22.65 9.10
N THR A 118 -6.96 -21.34 9.31
CA THR A 118 -5.65 -20.75 9.57
C THR A 118 -5.81 -19.42 10.30
N ILE A 119 -4.72 -18.96 10.91
CA ILE A 119 -4.60 -17.65 11.54
C ILE A 119 -3.50 -16.89 10.80
N LEU A 120 -3.88 -15.78 10.18
CA LEU A 120 -2.91 -14.93 9.49
C LEU A 120 -1.98 -14.28 10.51
N PRO A 121 -0.65 -14.43 10.36
CA PRO A 121 0.29 -13.84 11.29
C PRO A 121 0.19 -12.31 11.21
N ALA A 122 0.31 -11.65 12.36
CA ALA A 122 0.49 -10.20 12.44
C ALA A 122 1.91 -9.82 11.98
N GLN A 123 2.24 -10.11 10.73
CA GLN A 123 3.53 -9.80 10.17
C GLN A 123 3.56 -8.31 9.81
N LYS A 124 4.50 -7.59 10.42
CA LYS A 124 4.79 -6.21 9.99
C LYS A 124 5.30 -6.26 8.56
N TRP A 125 4.62 -5.55 7.66
CA TRP A 125 5.12 -5.38 6.31
C TRP A 125 6.49 -4.70 6.37
N LYS A 126 7.46 -5.30 5.70
CA LYS A 126 8.79 -4.73 5.51
C LYS A 126 9.09 -4.69 4.02
N PRO A 127 9.80 -3.66 3.54
CA PRO A 127 10.28 -3.65 2.18
C PRO A 127 11.21 -4.86 1.94
N PRO A 128 11.29 -5.35 0.69
CA PRO A 128 12.00 -6.58 0.37
C PRO A 128 13.51 -6.47 0.60
N LEU A 129 14.10 -5.28 0.44
CA LEU A 129 15.50 -5.02 0.74
C LEU A 129 15.62 -3.73 1.59
N PRO A 130 16.64 -3.63 2.46
CA PRO A 130 16.84 -2.45 3.31
C PRO A 130 16.97 -1.14 2.51
N ALA A 131 17.51 -1.21 1.29
CA ALA A 131 17.63 -0.06 0.40
C ALA A 131 16.28 0.55 -0.04
N TYR A 132 15.19 -0.21 0.08
CA TYR A 132 13.83 0.28 -0.19
C TYR A 132 13.10 0.77 1.07
N ASP A 133 13.75 0.70 2.23
CA ASP A 133 13.20 1.25 3.48
C ASP A 133 13.52 2.73 3.63
N PHE A 134 12.86 3.54 2.79
CA PHE A 134 13.03 4.99 2.81
C PHE A 134 12.66 5.61 4.16
N LEU A 135 11.70 5.02 4.88
CA LEU A 135 11.31 5.48 6.21
C LEU A 135 12.48 5.32 7.19
N SER A 136 13.09 4.13 7.24
CA SER A 136 14.26 3.89 8.08
C SER A 136 15.45 4.79 7.70
N MET A 137 15.66 5.08 6.41
CA MET A 137 16.73 6.01 5.99
C MET A 137 16.49 7.45 6.46
N MET A 138 15.24 7.93 6.40
CA MET A 138 14.89 9.26 6.89
C MET A 138 15.08 9.38 8.41
N ASP A 139 14.66 8.34 9.16
CA ASP A 139 14.84 8.29 10.62
C ASP A 139 16.33 8.30 11.00
N ALA A 140 17.16 7.54 10.27
CA ALA A 140 18.60 7.50 10.47
C ALA A 140 19.27 8.87 10.21
N ALA A 141 18.89 9.55 9.12
CA ALA A 141 19.42 10.87 8.78
C ALA A 141 19.03 11.92 9.83
N ALA A 142 17.76 11.95 10.26
CA ALA A 142 17.28 12.87 11.30
C ALA A 142 18.04 12.71 12.63
N SER A 143 18.33 11.46 13.01
CA SER A 143 19.13 11.15 14.21
C SER A 143 20.56 11.71 14.11
N GLN A 144 21.23 11.51 12.98
CA GLN A 144 22.60 12.01 12.77
C GLN A 144 22.69 13.54 12.78
N HIS A 145 21.67 14.25 12.30
CA HIS A 145 21.62 15.71 12.34
C HIS A 145 21.50 16.27 13.77
N SER A 146 20.80 15.55 14.67
CA SER A 146 20.69 15.95 16.08
C SER A 146 21.98 15.71 16.89
N ALA A 147 22.81 14.76 16.47
CA ALA A 147 24.04 14.37 17.16
C ALA A 147 25.26 15.23 16.80
N ARG A 148 25.18 16.07 15.76
CA ARG A 148 26.27 16.95 15.35
C ARG A 148 26.36 18.14 16.31
N LYS A 149 26.99 17.93 17.47
CA LYS A 149 27.42 19.03 18.36
C LYS A 149 28.23 20.03 17.53
N ALA A 150 27.85 21.30 17.62
CA ALA A 150 28.54 22.41 16.97
C ALA A 150 30.06 22.33 17.26
N PRO A 151 30.93 22.56 16.25
CA PRO A 151 32.37 22.61 16.50
C PRO A 151 32.66 23.73 17.51
N LYS A 152 33.30 23.40 18.62
CA LYS A 152 33.78 24.37 19.62
C LYS A 152 34.84 25.23 18.93
N CYS A 153 34.47 26.46 18.56
CA CYS A 153 35.41 27.46 18.08
C CYS A 153 36.38 27.80 19.23
N ILE A 154 37.65 27.45 19.06
CA ILE A 154 38.73 27.82 19.98
C ILE A 154 39.03 29.29 19.70
N LYS A 155 38.76 30.17 20.66
CA LYS A 155 39.16 31.58 20.58
C LYS A 155 40.67 31.66 20.81
N GLU A 156 41.43 31.98 19.76
CA GLU A 156 42.83 32.35 19.89
C GLU A 156 42.96 33.66 20.69
N THR A 157 43.92 33.66 21.61
CA THR A 157 44.12 34.71 22.60
C THR A 157 44.95 35.83 22.00
N ASN A 158 44.50 37.07 22.20
CA ASN A 158 45.17 38.33 21.86
C ASN A 158 46.67 38.29 22.20
N VAL A 159 47.53 38.58 21.23
CA VAL A 159 48.84 39.20 21.48
C VAL A 159 48.86 40.54 20.75
N GLN A 160 49.02 41.57 21.57
CA GLN A 160 49.13 42.97 21.25
C GLN A 160 50.60 43.30 21.04
N GLU A 161 50.97 43.87 19.89
CA GLU A 161 52.22 44.63 19.77
C GLU A 161 52.00 45.82 18.83
N ASN A 162 52.15 47.02 19.40
CA ASN A 162 52.21 48.28 18.69
C ASN A 162 53.59 48.41 18.04
N ASP A 163 53.66 48.88 16.79
CA ASP A 163 54.43 50.10 16.52
C ASP A 163 54.12 50.75 15.16
N LYS A 164 54.08 52.08 15.19
CA LYS A 164 53.78 52.97 14.06
C LYS A 164 54.92 52.98 13.02
N LYS A 165 54.56 53.01 11.73
CA LYS A 165 55.11 53.97 10.75
C LYS A 165 54.24 54.04 9.49
N GLN A 166 53.94 55.28 9.08
CA GLN A 166 53.18 55.64 7.87
C GLN A 166 53.94 55.27 6.59
N HIS A 167 53.22 54.76 5.60
CA HIS A 167 53.44 55.12 4.19
C HIS A 167 52.16 54.85 3.40
N GLU A 168 51.68 55.87 2.67
CA GLU A 168 50.64 55.73 1.65
C GLU A 168 51.17 54.84 0.52
N ASP A 169 50.41 53.81 0.11
CA ASP A 169 50.08 53.59 -1.30
C ASP A 169 49.07 52.43 -1.51
N LYS A 170 48.06 52.73 -2.33
CA LYS A 170 47.21 51.82 -3.15
C LYS A 170 46.67 50.53 -2.52
N SER A 171 45.45 50.60 -1.97
CA SER A 171 44.60 49.43 -1.73
C SER A 171 43.71 49.11 -2.95
N THR A 172 44.17 48.23 -3.83
CA THR A 172 43.28 47.49 -4.74
C THR A 172 42.61 46.39 -3.93
N ILE A 173 41.36 46.62 -3.52
CA ILE A 173 40.51 45.66 -2.84
C ILE A 173 40.19 44.50 -3.81
N ARG A 174 40.81 43.34 -3.60
CA ARG A 174 40.40 42.08 -4.25
C ARG A 174 39.38 41.39 -3.34
N LYS A 175 38.09 41.58 -3.63
CA LYS A 175 37.00 40.79 -3.05
C LYS A 175 37.01 39.42 -3.73
N GLU A 176 37.16 38.34 -2.98
CA GLU A 176 36.77 37.01 -3.45
C GLU A 176 35.25 36.97 -3.66
N PRO A 177 34.75 36.39 -4.76
CA PRO A 177 33.32 36.36 -5.04
C PRO A 177 32.65 35.30 -4.17
N ILE A 178 31.62 35.74 -3.43
CA ILE A 178 30.63 34.87 -2.79
C ILE A 178 29.93 34.09 -3.91
N GLU A 179 30.17 32.79 -3.96
CA GLU A 179 29.53 31.87 -4.89
C GLU A 179 28.04 31.77 -4.52
N THR A 180 27.23 32.61 -5.16
CA THR A 180 25.79 32.58 -5.04
C THR A 180 25.28 31.29 -5.68
N LEU A 181 24.89 30.34 -4.83
CA LEU A 181 24.15 29.14 -5.22
C LEU A 181 22.91 29.56 -6.02
N ARG A 182 23.00 29.46 -7.35
CA ARG A 182 21.87 29.64 -8.25
C ARG A 182 20.91 28.48 -8.06
N ILE A 183 19.89 28.70 -7.23
CA ILE A 183 18.70 27.85 -7.18
C ILE A 183 18.03 27.96 -8.55
N LYS A 184 18.18 26.92 -9.39
CA LYS A 184 17.44 26.81 -10.65
C LYS A 184 15.96 26.56 -10.32
N HIS A 185 15.15 27.59 -10.45
CA HIS A 185 13.70 27.48 -10.43
C HIS A 185 13.23 26.66 -11.64
N TRP A 186 12.78 25.41 -11.40
CA TRP A 186 12.28 24.52 -12.45
C TRP A 186 10.86 24.93 -12.85
N ASN A 187 10.69 25.39 -14.10
CA ASN A 187 9.41 25.85 -14.61
C ASN A 187 8.57 24.66 -15.13
N ARG A 188 7.35 24.51 -14.63
CA ARG A 188 6.49 23.31 -14.76
C ARG A 188 5.64 23.28 -16.06
N SER A 189 6.00 24.05 -17.09
CA SER A 189 5.12 24.29 -18.24
C SER A 189 5.44 23.51 -19.52
N ASN A 190 6.47 22.65 -19.56
CA ASN A 190 6.84 21.90 -20.77
C ASN A 190 6.45 20.42 -20.78
N TRP A 191 5.61 19.94 -19.85
CA TRP A 191 5.19 18.53 -19.84
C TRP A 191 4.08 18.18 -20.85
N PHE A 192 3.47 19.16 -21.53
CA PHE A 192 2.32 18.96 -22.41
C PHE A 192 2.52 19.48 -23.83
N LYS A 193 3.58 19.05 -24.53
CA LYS A 193 3.69 19.26 -26.00
C LYS A 193 4.37 18.12 -26.78
N GLU A 194 4.49 16.93 -26.20
CA GLU A 194 5.16 15.80 -26.87
C GLU A 194 4.27 14.55 -26.93
N GLY A 195 3.02 14.73 -27.35
CA GLY A 195 2.05 13.64 -27.53
C GLY A 195 1.06 13.81 -28.69
N GLU A 196 1.17 14.88 -29.49
CA GLU A 196 0.28 15.11 -30.64
C GLU A 196 1.10 15.07 -31.94
N LYS A 197 1.48 13.88 -32.39
CA LYS A 197 1.84 13.56 -33.79
C LYS A 197 2.08 12.06 -33.94
N SER A 198 1.01 11.29 -34.11
CA SER A 198 0.97 10.14 -35.01
C SER A 198 -0.38 9.43 -34.91
N PHE A 199 -1.38 9.90 -35.66
CA PHE A 199 -2.49 9.07 -36.15
C PHE A 199 -3.05 9.76 -37.40
N ARG A 200 -2.36 9.58 -38.55
CA ARG A 200 -3.01 9.70 -39.86
C ARG A 200 -3.41 8.29 -40.26
N HIS A 201 -4.71 8.01 -40.18
CA HIS A 201 -5.35 6.91 -40.87
C HIS A 201 -5.36 7.23 -42.37
N ASP A 202 -4.71 6.40 -43.18
CA ASP A 202 -5.02 6.30 -44.60
C ASP A 202 -6.10 5.23 -44.77
N ASN A 203 -7.34 5.69 -44.96
CA ASN A 203 -8.41 4.89 -45.54
C ASN A 203 -8.31 5.03 -47.07
N LYS A 204 -8.06 3.92 -47.75
CA LYS A 204 -8.38 3.76 -49.18
C LYS A 204 -9.18 2.48 -49.34
N GLU A 205 -10.50 2.65 -49.39
CA GLU A 205 -11.39 1.77 -50.15
C GLU A 205 -11.65 2.45 -51.50
N LEU A 206 -11.36 1.72 -52.57
CA LEU A 206 -12.18 1.57 -53.79
C LEU A 206 -11.57 0.43 -54.62
#